data_AF-A0A1G8AHI1-F1
#
_entry.id   AF-A0A1G8AHI1-F1
#
_cell.length_a   1.000
_cell.length_b   1.000
_cell.length_c   1.000
_cell.angle_alpha   90.00
_cell.angle_beta   90.00
_cell.angle_gamma   90.00
#
_symmetry.space_group_name_H-M   'P 1'
#
loop_
_entity.id
_entity.type
_entity.pdbx_description
1 polymer ?
#
loop_
_entity_poly.entity_id
_entity_poly.type
_entity_poly.pdbx_seq_one_letter_code
_entity_poly.pdbx_strand_id
1 'polypeptide(L)' 'MKKFVVQYFLEKGLAVERTVEAETREHVAAMALSENIVQFEDVFGELNMFNKTDIKLVKIKNYTEPVTTSRRGG' A
#
# COMPACT_ATOMS: atom_id res chain seq x y z
N MET A 1 -3.21 10.48 13.34
CA MET A 1 -3.90 9.62 12.36
C MET A 1 -3.23 8.25 12.33
N LYS A 2 -3.92 7.19 11.89
CA LYS A 2 -3.33 5.84 11.83
C LYS A 2 -2.73 5.62 10.44
N LYS A 3 -1.61 4.90 10.39
CA LYS A 3 -0.99 4.47 9.13
C LYS A 3 -1.54 3.11 8.73
N PHE A 4 -1.88 2.97 7.46
CA PHE A 4 -2.32 1.73 6.85
C PHE A 4 -1.47 1.43 5.62
N VAL A 5 -1.22 0.14 5.39
CA VAL A 5 -0.54 -0.34 4.18
C VAL A 5 -1.60 -0.89 3.25
N VAL A 6 -1.69 -0.34 2.05
CA VAL A 6 -2.55 -0.86 0.97
C VAL A 6 -1.66 -1.62 0.02
N GLN A 7 -1.94 -2.92 -0.15
CA GLN A 7 -1.23 -3.81 -1.04
C GLN A 7 -2.13 -4.18 -2.22
N TYR A 8 -1.70 -3.80 -3.41
CA TYR A 8 -2.35 -4.10 -4.68
C TYR A 8 -1.66 -5.30 -5.32
N PHE A 9 -2.41 -6.38 -5.55
CA PHE A 9 -1.92 -7.56 -6.27
C PHE A 9 -2.32 -7.44 -7.75
N LEU A 10 -1.30 -7.42 -8.60
CA LEU A 10 -1.41 -7.42 -10.05
C LEU A 10 -1.22 -8.84 -10.59
N GLU A 11 -1.17 -8.99 -11.91
CA GLU A 11 -0.91 -10.28 -12.54
C GLU A 11 0.51 -10.82 -12.26
N LYS A 12 0.68 -12.14 -12.42
CA LYS A 12 1.98 -12.83 -12.36
C LYS A 12 2.74 -12.68 -11.04
N GLY A 13 2.02 -12.47 -9.93
CA GLY A 13 2.61 -12.39 -8.59
C GLY A 13 3.24 -11.04 -8.25
N LEU A 14 3.07 -10.02 -9.10
CA LEU A 14 3.45 -8.65 -8.78
C LEU A 14 2.52 -8.09 -7.69
N ALA A 15 3.11 -7.50 -6.66
CA ALA A 15 2.38 -6.76 -5.64
C ALA A 15 3.06 -5.42 -5.40
N VAL A 16 2.27 -4.35 -5.33
CA VAL A 16 2.74 -3.00 -5.03
C VAL A 16 2.11 -2.53 -3.73
N GLU A 17 2.89 -1.92 -2.86
CA GLU A 17 2.44 -1.44 -1.56
C GLU A 17 2.52 0.09 -1.50
N ARG A 18 1.50 0.72 -0.92
CA ARG A 18 1.52 2.13 -0.55
C ARG A 18 1.11 2.32 0.89
N THR A 19 1.76 3.26 1.57
CA THR A 19 1.38 3.65 2.94
C THR A 19 0.49 4.89 2.88
N VAL A 20 -0.65 4.84 3.57
CA VAL A 20 -1.61 5.95 3.64
C VAL A 20 -1.96 6.25 5.09
N GLU A 21 -2.20 7.53 5.38
CA GLU A 21 -2.71 7.98 6.67
C GLU A 21 -4.22 8.17 6.59
N ALA A 22 -4.97 7.52 7.49
CA ALA A 22 -6.42 7.64 7.57
C ALA A 22 -6.93 7.44 9.00
N GLU A 23 -8.20 7.75 9.22
CA GLU A 23 -8.86 7.55 10.52
C GLU A 23 -9.23 6.08 10.75
N THR A 24 -9.76 5.43 9.71
CA THR A 24 -10.28 4.06 9.76
C THR A 24 -9.90 3.27 8.51
N ARG A 25 -10.01 1.94 8.57
CA ARG A 25 -9.73 1.06 7.40
C ARG A 25 -10.79 1.23 6.33
N GLU A 26 -12.03 1.52 6.74
CA GLU A 26 -13.19 1.71 5.88
C GLU A 26 -13.02 2.97 5.03
N HIS A 27 -12.43 4.03 5.58
CA HIS A 27 -12.06 5.22 4.82
C HIS A 27 -11.06 4.87 3.72
N VAL A 28 -10.00 4.10 4.04
CA VAL A 28 -9.02 3.65 3.05
C VAL A 28 -9.65 2.78 1.96
N ALA A 29 -10.59 1.90 2.34
CA ALA A 29 -11.33 1.08 1.38
C ALA A 29 -12.20 1.93 0.44
N ALA A 30 -12.90 2.94 0.96
CA ALA A 30 -13.70 3.85 0.15
C ALA A 30 -12.83 4.62 -0.87
N MET A 31 -11.67 5.13 -0.44
CA MET A 31 -10.70 5.79 -1.34
C MET A 31 -10.19 4.84 -2.43
N ALA A 32 -9.81 3.62 -2.05
CA ALA A 32 -9.36 2.61 -3.00
C ALA A 32 -10.46 2.21 -4.00
N LEU A 33 -11.73 2.34 -3.62
CA LEU A 33 -12.89 2.02 -4.47
C LEU A 33 -13.29 3.15 -5.42
N SER A 34 -13.05 4.42 -5.08
CA SER A 34 -13.44 5.57 -5.93
C SER A 34 -12.53 5.81 -7.13
N GLU A 35 -11.27 5.36 -7.08
CA GLU A 35 -10.29 5.61 -8.14
C GLU A 35 -10.38 4.57 -9.27
N ASN A 36 -10.30 5.00 -10.54
CA ASN A 36 -10.19 4.12 -11.72
C ASN A 36 -8.74 3.78 -12.08
N ILE A 37 -7.84 4.72 -11.81
CA ILE A 37 -6.39 4.58 -11.97
C ILE A 37 -5.80 4.74 -10.58
N VAL A 38 -4.97 3.77 -10.17
CA VAL A 38 -4.20 3.88 -8.94
C VAL A 38 -2.91 4.61 -9.27
N GLN A 39 -2.70 5.76 -8.63
CA GLN A 39 -1.48 6.57 -8.76
C GLN A 39 -0.94 6.90 -7.38
N PHE A 40 0.35 6.67 -7.16
CA PHE A 40 1.05 7.11 -5.95
C PHE A 40 2.56 7.16 -6.16
N GLU A 41 3.23 7.98 -5.35
CA GLU A 41 4.68 7.99 -5.24
C GLU A 41 5.11 7.03 -4.12
N ASP A 42 6.13 6.21 -4.39
CA ASP A 42 6.65 5.28 -3.40
C ASP A 42 7.73 5.91 -2.50
N VAL A 43 8.34 5.08 -1.64
CA VAL A 43 9.38 5.53 -0.71
C VAL A 43 10.71 5.89 -1.38
N PHE A 44 10.90 5.50 -2.64
CA PHE A 44 12.07 5.79 -3.46
C PHE A 44 11.86 7.02 -4.36
N GLY A 45 10.67 7.64 -4.31
CA GLY A 45 10.30 8.77 -5.17
C GLY A 45 9.85 8.33 -6.57
N GLU A 46 9.53 7.05 -6.76
CA GLU A 46 9.06 6.52 -8.04
C GLU A 46 7.54 6.68 -8.15
N LEU A 47 7.11 7.31 -9.25
CA LEU A 47 5.70 7.45 -9.57
C LEU A 47 5.18 6.12 -10.14
N ASN A 48 4.34 5.46 -9.37
CA ASN A 48 3.66 4.23 -9.76
C ASN A 48 2.25 4.53 -10.26
N MET A 49 1.89 3.99 -11.43
CA MET A 49 0.57 4.18 -12.04
C MET A 49 0.11 2.90 -12.74
N PHE A 50 -1.09 2.43 -12.42
CA PHE A 50 -1.70 1.26 -13.08
C PHE A 50 -3.23 1.33 -13.07
N ASN A 51 -3.87 0.64 -14.02
CA ASN A 51 -5.32 0.58 -14.09
C ASN A 51 -5.86 -0.35 -13.01
N LYS A 52 -7.00 0.01 -12.44
CA LYS A 52 -7.66 -0.81 -11.43
C LYS A 52 -8.18 -2.14 -11.97
N THR A 53 -8.46 -2.21 -13.27
CA THR A 53 -8.85 -3.45 -13.96
C THR A 53 -7.77 -4.53 -13.88
N ASP A 54 -6.52 -4.13 -13.69
CA ASP A 54 -5.37 -5.04 -13.64
C ASP A 54 -5.15 -5.59 -12.22
N ILE A 55 -5.84 -5.00 -11.23
CA ILE A 55 -5.77 -5.39 -9.82
C ILE A 55 -6.68 -6.59 -9.58
N LYS A 56 -6.08 -7.71 -9.16
CA LYS A 56 -6.83 -8.93 -8.80
C LYS A 56 -7.29 -8.93 -7.35
N LEU A 57 -6.54 -8.26 -6.47
CA LEU A 57 -6.85 -8.20 -5.04
C LEU A 57 -6.25 -6.95 -4.39
N VAL A 58 -7.00 -6.34 -3.47
CA VAL A 58 -6.52 -5.27 -2.59
C VAL A 58 -6.52 -5.78 -1.15
N LYS A 59 -5.40 -5.66 -0.44
CA LYS A 59 -5.32 -5.91 1.01
C LYS A 59 -5.01 -4.62 1.75
N ILE A 60 -5.72 -4.37 2.84
CA ILE A 60 -5.46 -3.23 3.73
C ILE A 60 -4.98 -3.80 5.06
N LYS A 61 -3.75 -3.46 5.46
CA LYS A 61 -3.12 -3.90 6.70
C LYS A 61 -2.87 -2.70 7.61
N ASN A 62 -2.77 -2.96 8.91
CA ASN A 62 -2.21 -1.95 9.80
C ASN A 62 -0.74 -1.76 9.46
N TYR A 63 -0.27 -0.52 9.44
CA TYR A 63 1.16 -0.26 9.38
C TYR A 63 1.80 -0.75 10.67
N THR A 64 2.77 -1.66 10.53
CA THR A 64 3.67 -2.07 11.61
C THR A 64 5.01 -1.42 11.33
N GLU A 65 5.52 -0.63 12.27
CA GLU A 65 6.87 -0.09 12.16
C GLU A 65 7.86 -1.24 11.95
N PRO A 66 8.80 -1.11 10.99
CA PRO A 66 9.83 -2.11 10.82
C PRO A 66 10.61 -2.22 12.12
N VAL A 67 10.54 -3.38 12.76
CA VAL A 67 11.29 -3.65 13.97
C VAL A 67 12.76 -3.70 13.55
N THR A 68 13.52 -2.63 13.81
CA THR A 68 14.96 -2.62 13.63
C THR A 68 15.56 -3.58 14.65
N THR A 69 15.62 -4.87 14.33
CA THR A 69 16.56 -5.75 15.01
C THR A 69 17.95 -5.36 14.52
N SER A 70 18.56 -4.38 15.21
CA SER A 70 19.99 -4.14 15.12
C SER A 70 20.68 -5.46 15.46
N ARG A 71 21.14 -6.19 14.42
CA ARG A 71 22.15 -7.21 14.61
C ARG A 71 23.44 -6.47 14.97
N ARG A 72 23.58 -6.11 16.24
CA ARG A 72 24.85 -5.83 16.88
C ARG A 72 25.56 -7.19 17.05
N GLY A 73 26.07 -7.71 15.93
CA GLY A 73 26.97 -8.86 15.94
C GLY A 73 28.39 -8.35 16.18
N GLY A 74 28.93 -8.66 17.35
CA GLY A 74 30.35 -8.48 17.67
C GLY A 74 31.20 -9.66 17.24
#